data_AF-A0A202E8Y7-F1
#
_entry.id   AF-A0A202E8Y7-F1
#
_cell.length_a   1.000
_cell.length_b   1.000
_cell.length_c   1.000
_cell.angle_alpha   90.00
_cell.angle_beta   90.00
_cell.angle_gamma   90.00
#
_symmetry.space_group_name_H-M   'P 1'
#
loop_
_entity.id
_entity.type
_entity.pdbx_description
1 polymer ?
#
loop_
_entity_poly.entity_id
_entity_poly.type
_entity_poly.pdbx_seq_one_letter_code
_entity_poly.pdbx_strand_id
1 'polypeptide(L)'
;MATKQYELLTASPQTNIHRGRLAPRERAELRHLKVEIQNSLIQGTGGFTTVYYLEGDIRQAAKVFVNENRETLESINFTKNTVFQSSLPREAFDWVLHFLGKRRLRKYQTVVVEQRAEATQWIIDREHFDRNPNRRYSISEYSARVSNLKLEELYTDFGSLIHRSELNDHNSVSGDERLILEYYCIAGPFDCDLKLIDDELAIRKYI
;
A
#
# COMPACT_ATOMS: atom_id res chain seq x y z
N MET A 1 14.33 29.54 -16.13
CA MET A 1 15.31 28.58 -15.60
C MET A 1 14.82 28.09 -14.26
N ALA A 2 14.98 26.80 -13.97
CA ALA A 2 14.66 26.24 -12.66
C ALA A 2 15.64 26.75 -11.60
N THR A 3 15.20 26.83 -10.35
CA THR A 3 16.11 27.11 -9.24
C THR A 3 16.92 25.86 -8.88
N LYS A 4 18.12 26.03 -8.32
CA LYS A 4 18.96 24.90 -7.88
C LYS A 4 18.23 23.95 -6.92
N GLN A 5 17.34 24.48 -6.07
CA GLN A 5 16.56 23.65 -5.15
C GLN A 5 15.49 22.83 -5.87
N TYR A 6 14.89 23.40 -6.93
CA TYR A 6 13.95 22.66 -7.75
C TYR A 6 14.65 21.57 -8.57
N GLU A 7 15.85 21.83 -9.10
CA GLU A 7 16.68 20.80 -9.76
C GLU A 7 16.98 19.61 -8.84
N LEU A 8 17.32 19.86 -7.56
CA LEU A 8 17.50 18.78 -6.58
C LEU A 8 16.22 17.96 -6.37
N LEU A 9 15.07 18.64 -6.31
CA LEU A 9 13.76 18.00 -6.16
C LEU A 9 13.34 17.18 -7.38
N THR A 10 13.72 17.60 -8.60
CA THR A 10 13.51 16.81 -9.81
C THR A 10 14.35 15.54 -9.86
N ALA A 11 15.48 15.51 -9.16
CA ALA A 11 16.33 14.32 -9.06
C ALA A 11 15.84 13.35 -7.98
N SER A 12 15.46 13.86 -6.81
CA SER A 12 14.91 13.05 -5.72
C SER A 12 14.30 13.89 -4.60
N PRO A 13 13.41 13.32 -3.76
CA PRO A 13 12.91 13.96 -2.55
C PRO A 13 14.02 14.41 -1.59
N GLN A 14 13.83 15.57 -0.94
CA GLN A 14 14.85 16.25 -0.15
C GLN A 14 14.36 16.60 1.25
N THR A 15 15.24 16.62 2.25
CA THR A 15 14.90 17.02 3.64
C THR A 15 15.14 18.50 3.94
N ASN A 16 16.00 19.17 3.16
CA ASN A 16 16.50 20.52 3.44
C ASN A 16 16.20 21.53 2.32
N ILE A 17 14.91 21.73 2.01
CA ILE A 17 14.47 22.72 1.01
C ILE A 17 14.11 24.04 1.67
N HIS A 18 14.67 25.14 1.16
CA HIS A 18 14.32 26.48 1.59
C HIS A 18 13.26 27.05 0.65
N ARG A 19 11.99 26.92 1.02
CA ARG A 19 10.85 27.36 0.18
C ARG A 19 11.02 28.78 -0.40
N GLY A 20 11.63 29.71 0.33
CA GLY A 20 11.90 31.08 -0.15
C GLY A 20 12.88 31.20 -1.31
N ARG A 21 13.68 30.16 -1.60
CA ARG A 21 14.61 30.08 -2.74
C ARG A 21 13.99 29.46 -3.99
N LEU A 22 12.74 29.00 -3.91
CA LEU A 22 11.99 28.47 -5.05
C LEU A 22 11.19 29.59 -5.74
N ALA A 23 11.10 29.53 -7.06
CA ALA A 23 10.24 30.41 -7.84
C ALA A 23 8.75 30.19 -7.47
N PRO A 24 7.86 31.16 -7.71
CA PRO A 24 6.44 31.03 -7.36
C PRO A 24 5.76 29.77 -7.94
N ARG A 25 6.06 29.40 -9.18
CA ARG A 25 5.53 28.18 -9.83
C ARG A 25 6.04 26.90 -9.17
N GLU A 26 7.36 26.83 -8.94
CA GLU A 26 8.01 25.70 -8.26
C GLU A 26 7.45 25.48 -6.85
N ARG A 27 7.15 26.57 -6.12
CA ARG A 27 6.50 26.49 -4.80
C ARG A 27 5.09 25.90 -4.85
N ALA A 28 4.35 26.10 -5.94
CA ALA A 28 3.00 25.58 -6.11
C ALA A 28 3.00 24.05 -6.35
N GLU A 29 4.05 23.55 -6.98
CA GLU A 29 4.24 22.12 -7.24
C GLU A 29 4.81 21.36 -6.03
N LEU A 30 5.51 22.09 -5.14
CA LEU A 30 6.11 21.51 -3.94
C LEU A 30 5.08 20.82 -3.04
N ARG A 31 5.34 19.55 -2.72
CA ARG A 31 4.63 18.77 -1.70
C ARG A 31 5.57 18.49 -0.52
N HIS A 32 5.02 18.08 0.61
CA HIS A 32 5.82 17.69 1.77
C HIS A 32 5.14 16.60 2.61
N LEU A 33 5.97 15.78 3.25
CA LEU A 33 5.59 14.84 4.29
C LEU A 33 6.08 15.41 5.62
N LYS A 34 5.15 15.73 6.51
CA LYS A 34 5.42 16.27 7.83
C LYS A 34 4.48 15.61 8.83
N VAL A 35 5.03 15.20 9.97
CA VAL A 35 4.23 14.69 11.08
C VAL A 35 4.28 15.71 12.20
N GLU A 36 3.13 16.27 12.54
CA GLU A 36 2.99 17.23 13.62
C GLU A 36 2.60 16.49 14.89
N ILE A 37 3.57 16.24 15.76
CA ILE A 37 3.31 15.68 17.09
C ILE A 37 2.92 16.85 18.00
N GLN A 38 1.69 16.84 18.52
CA GLN A 38 1.38 17.66 19.68
C GLN A 38 2.09 17.04 20.90
N ASN A 39 2.89 17.84 21.60
CA ASN A 39 3.93 17.49 22.59
C ASN A 39 3.57 16.52 23.75
N SER A 40 2.36 15.98 23.82
CA SER A 40 1.87 15.21 24.97
C SER A 40 1.92 13.68 24.84
N LEU A 41 2.26 13.11 23.67
CA LEU A 41 2.14 11.65 23.45
C LEU A 41 3.47 10.90 23.22
N ILE A 42 4.59 11.59 23.06
CA ILE A 42 5.91 10.95 22.89
C ILE A 42 6.91 11.68 23.77
N GLN A 43 7.12 11.20 24.99
CA GLN A 43 8.25 11.62 25.81
C GLN A 43 9.53 11.07 25.16
N GLY A 44 10.34 11.94 24.54
CA GLY A 44 11.76 11.67 24.32
C GLY A 44 12.31 11.69 22.89
N THR A 45 11.53 11.99 21.85
CA THR A 45 12.08 12.04 20.47
C THR A 45 11.83 13.40 19.84
N GLY A 46 12.88 14.00 19.25
CA GLY A 46 12.76 15.19 18.43
C GLY A 46 11.70 15.03 17.33
N GLY A 47 11.25 16.15 16.76
CA GLY A 47 10.24 16.14 15.70
C GLY A 47 10.70 15.33 14.47
N PHE A 48 9.74 14.81 13.70
CA PHE A 48 10.04 14.12 12.45
C PHE A 48 10.64 15.06 11.41
N THR A 49 11.70 14.61 10.74
CA THR A 49 12.30 15.33 9.61
C THR A 49 11.27 15.47 8.50
N THR A 50 11.04 16.71 8.06
CA THR A 50 10.14 16.99 6.93
C THR A 50 10.81 16.59 5.62
N VAL A 51 10.09 15.90 4.75
CA VAL A 51 10.56 15.54 3.40
C VAL A 51 9.76 16.31 2.37
N TYR A 52 10.45 17.01 1.47
CA TYR A 52 9.90 17.75 0.34
C TYR A 52 10.02 16.93 -0.94
N TYR A 53 9.01 16.98 -1.80
CA TYR A 53 8.96 16.20 -3.04
C TYR A 53 8.06 16.88 -4.08
N LEU A 54 8.14 16.41 -5.33
CA LEU A 54 7.26 16.84 -6.42
C LEU A 54 6.14 15.82 -6.64
N GLU A 55 5.08 16.24 -7.34
CA GLU A 55 3.97 15.35 -7.67
C GLU A 55 4.45 14.11 -8.45
N GLY A 56 3.96 12.93 -8.08
CA GLY A 56 4.42 11.64 -8.62
C GLY A 56 5.49 10.93 -7.77
N ASP A 57 6.25 11.65 -6.93
CA ASP A 57 7.38 11.07 -6.18
C ASP A 57 7.00 10.55 -4.78
N ILE A 58 5.72 10.42 -4.46
CA ILE A 58 5.24 10.09 -3.10
C ILE A 58 5.85 8.79 -2.54
N ARG A 59 6.09 7.78 -3.40
CA ARG A 59 6.76 6.53 -3.02
C ARG A 59 8.20 6.76 -2.60
N GLN A 60 8.96 7.54 -3.37
CA GLN A 60 10.35 7.85 -3.03
C GLN A 60 10.41 8.77 -1.80
N ALA A 61 9.45 9.70 -1.66
CA ALA A 61 9.37 10.60 -0.52
C ALA A 61 9.13 9.82 0.77
N ALA A 62 8.23 8.83 0.74
CA ALA A 62 8.01 7.93 1.86
C ALA A 62 9.25 7.08 2.20
N LYS A 63 10.02 6.65 1.21
CA LYS A 63 11.29 5.93 1.42
C LYS A 63 12.32 6.80 2.15
N VAL A 64 12.52 8.04 1.68
CA VAL A 64 13.41 9.01 2.33
C VAL A 64 12.92 9.31 3.74
N PHE A 65 11.62 9.54 3.92
CA PHE A 65 11.03 9.78 5.24
C PHE A 65 11.30 8.64 6.22
N VAL A 66 11.17 7.38 5.78
CA VAL A 66 11.49 6.22 6.61
C VAL A 66 12.97 6.15 6.93
N ASN A 67 13.85 6.38 5.97
CA ASN A 67 15.29 6.32 6.21
C ASN A 67 15.76 7.36 7.23
N GLU A 68 15.24 8.57 7.15
CA GLU A 68 15.61 9.68 8.02
C GLU A 68 15.04 9.55 9.44
N ASN A 69 13.90 8.85 9.58
CA ASN A 69 13.18 8.77 10.85
C ASN A 69 13.09 7.32 11.37
N ARG A 70 13.92 6.40 10.87
CA ARG A 70 13.75 4.95 11.06
C ARG A 70 13.67 4.54 12.52
N GLU A 71 14.62 4.97 13.33
CA GLU A 71 14.71 4.61 14.75
C GLU A 71 13.44 5.01 15.51
N THR A 72 12.98 6.25 15.30
CA THR A 72 11.74 6.75 15.91
C THR A 72 10.52 5.98 15.39
N LEU A 73 10.43 5.74 14.08
CA LEU A 73 9.31 5.01 13.48
C LEU A 73 9.23 3.55 13.95
N GLU A 74 10.37 2.88 14.15
CA GLU A 74 10.42 1.49 14.62
C GLU A 74 9.93 1.34 16.06
N SER A 75 10.11 2.37 16.89
CA SER A 75 9.59 2.42 18.27
C SER A 75 8.07 2.59 18.36
N ILE A 76 7.41 2.98 17.26
CA ILE A 76 5.98 3.31 17.25
C ILE A 76 5.12 2.08 17.00
N ASN A 77 4.07 1.94 17.80
CA ASN A 77 2.99 0.99 17.52
C ASN A 77 1.93 1.60 16.59
N PHE A 78 2.03 1.29 15.30
CA PHE A 78 1.10 1.79 14.26
C PHE A 78 -0.32 1.23 14.34
N THR A 79 -0.58 0.19 15.14
CA THR A 79 -1.95 -0.36 15.29
C THR A 79 -2.90 0.59 16.03
N LYS A 80 -2.36 1.50 16.84
CA LYS A 80 -3.13 2.42 17.70
C LYS A 80 -2.88 3.90 17.39
N ASN A 81 -1.97 4.22 16.47
CA ASN A 81 -1.47 5.58 16.31
C ASN A 81 -2.19 6.34 15.17
N THR A 82 -3.09 7.24 15.57
CA THR A 82 -3.87 8.10 14.67
C THR A 82 -3.09 9.30 14.13
N VAL A 83 -1.95 9.67 14.75
CA VAL A 83 -1.18 10.87 14.38
C VAL A 83 -0.61 10.75 12.97
N PHE A 84 -0.08 9.58 12.60
CA PHE A 84 0.43 9.37 11.24
C PHE A 84 -0.68 9.30 10.20
N GLN A 85 -1.82 8.72 10.57
CA GLN A 85 -2.98 8.61 9.70
C GLN A 85 -3.59 9.99 9.39
N SER A 86 -3.54 10.92 10.33
CA SER A 86 -4.01 12.30 10.15
C SER A 86 -2.97 13.23 9.54
N SER A 87 -1.68 13.03 9.82
CA SER A 87 -0.62 13.94 9.38
C SER A 87 -0.10 13.66 7.97
N LEU A 88 -0.15 12.41 7.52
CA LEU A 88 0.37 12.01 6.22
C LEU A 88 -0.76 11.75 5.22
N PRO A 89 -0.59 12.11 3.95
CA PRO A 89 -1.45 11.59 2.89
C PRO A 89 -1.51 10.07 2.98
N ARG A 90 -2.70 9.50 2.82
CA ARG A 90 -2.89 8.06 3.07
C ARG A 90 -1.98 7.19 2.22
N GLU A 91 -1.71 7.57 0.98
CA GLU A 91 -0.73 6.88 0.12
C GLU A 91 0.70 6.94 0.68
N ALA A 92 1.13 8.08 1.23
CA ALA A 92 2.46 8.19 1.85
C ALA A 92 2.54 7.32 3.11
N PHE A 93 1.51 7.35 3.97
CA PHE A 93 1.44 6.48 5.14
C PHE A 93 1.51 5.01 4.75
N ASP A 94 0.83 4.68 3.65
CA ASP A 94 0.80 3.35 3.08
C ASP A 94 2.21 2.86 2.64
N TRP A 95 3.00 3.74 2.02
CA TRP A 95 4.39 3.45 1.66
C TRP A 95 5.35 3.46 2.86
N VAL A 96 5.11 4.31 3.87
CA VAL A 96 5.89 4.32 5.12
C VAL A 96 5.81 2.96 5.81
N LEU A 97 4.59 2.44 6.01
CA LEU A 97 4.41 1.11 6.59
C LEU A 97 5.05 0.00 5.73
N HIS A 98 5.08 0.18 4.40
CA HIS A 98 5.74 -0.74 3.49
C HIS A 98 7.27 -0.78 3.71
N PHE A 99 7.93 0.37 3.73
CA PHE A 99 9.38 0.45 3.92
C PHE A 99 9.85 0.14 5.35
N LEU A 100 8.95 0.20 6.33
CA LEU A 100 9.16 -0.31 7.69
C LEU A 100 8.97 -1.83 7.80
N GLY A 101 8.56 -2.50 6.72
CA GLY A 101 8.29 -3.94 6.73
C GLY A 101 7.05 -4.34 7.54
N LYS A 102 6.25 -3.38 8.03
CA LYS A 102 4.99 -3.65 8.75
C LYS A 102 3.91 -4.19 7.81
N ARG A 103 4.05 -3.94 6.51
CA ARG A 103 3.23 -4.52 5.44
C ARG A 103 4.01 -4.61 4.12
N ARG A 104 3.52 -5.39 3.18
CA ARG A 104 4.09 -5.47 1.83
C ARG A 104 3.00 -5.18 0.82
N LEU A 105 3.17 -4.10 0.05
CA LEU A 105 2.27 -3.74 -1.04
C LEU A 105 2.88 -4.17 -2.36
N ARG A 106 2.09 -4.86 -3.18
CA ARG A 106 2.40 -5.13 -4.59
C ARG A 106 1.24 -4.70 -5.45
N LYS A 107 1.55 -3.97 -6.50
CA LYS A 107 0.61 -3.33 -7.42
C LYS A 107 0.69 -4.09 -8.74
N TYR A 108 -0.37 -4.82 -9.07
CA TYR A 108 -0.53 -5.51 -10.36
C TYR A 108 -1.44 -4.67 -11.27
N GLN A 109 -1.76 -5.23 -12.45
CA GLN A 109 -2.57 -4.56 -13.47
C GLN A 109 -4.00 -4.28 -12.98
N THR A 110 -4.71 -5.30 -12.47
CA THR A 110 -6.11 -5.16 -12.02
C THR A 110 -6.29 -5.20 -10.51
N VAL A 111 -5.32 -5.74 -9.76
CA VAL A 111 -5.39 -5.80 -8.29
C VAL A 111 -4.17 -5.23 -7.57
N VAL A 112 -4.35 -4.88 -6.31
CA VAL A 112 -3.29 -4.58 -5.34
C VAL A 112 -3.34 -5.64 -4.24
N VAL A 113 -2.17 -6.24 -3.97
CA VAL A 113 -2.01 -7.18 -2.85
C VAL A 113 -1.27 -6.50 -1.72
N GLU A 114 -1.89 -6.51 -0.54
CA GLU A 114 -1.26 -6.11 0.71
C GLU A 114 -1.09 -7.32 1.62
N GLN A 115 0.15 -7.61 2.03
CA GLN A 115 0.44 -8.61 3.05
C GLN A 115 0.77 -7.92 4.38
N ARG A 116 0.11 -8.34 5.46
CA ARG A 116 0.37 -7.88 6.84
C ARG A 116 1.09 -8.96 7.65
N ALA A 117 1.70 -8.56 8.77
CA ALA A 117 2.47 -9.46 9.63
C ALA A 117 1.65 -10.63 10.22
N GLU A 118 0.35 -10.45 10.45
CA GLU A 118 -0.56 -11.45 11.06
C GLU A 118 -1.14 -12.44 10.03
N ALA A 119 -0.37 -12.80 8.98
CA ALA A 119 -0.83 -13.67 7.89
C ALA A 119 -2.17 -13.23 7.24
N THR A 120 -2.50 -11.93 7.32
CA THR A 120 -3.65 -11.35 6.64
C THR A 120 -3.19 -10.77 5.32
N GLN A 121 -3.83 -11.20 4.24
CA GLN A 121 -3.64 -10.68 2.90
C GLN A 121 -4.91 -10.01 2.41
N TRP A 122 -4.77 -8.79 1.90
CA TRP A 122 -5.84 -8.08 1.21
C TRP A 122 -5.56 -8.10 -0.28
N ILE A 123 -6.61 -8.34 -1.06
CA ILE A 123 -6.61 -8.26 -2.51
C ILE A 123 -7.66 -7.21 -2.84
N ILE A 124 -7.24 -6.10 -3.42
CA ILE A 124 -8.08 -4.91 -3.59
C ILE A 124 -8.09 -4.57 -5.07
N ASP A 125 -9.26 -4.24 -5.60
CA ASP A 125 -9.38 -3.69 -6.95
C ASP A 125 -8.43 -2.50 -7.14
N ARG A 126 -7.73 -2.45 -8.28
CA ARG A 126 -6.65 -1.49 -8.49
C ARG A 126 -7.17 -0.06 -8.60
N GLU A 127 -8.28 0.12 -9.31
CA GLU A 127 -8.89 1.43 -9.53
C GLU A 127 -9.44 1.99 -8.21
N HIS A 128 -10.14 1.15 -7.44
CA HIS A 128 -10.63 1.49 -6.11
C HIS A 128 -9.49 1.83 -5.16
N PHE A 129 -8.39 1.06 -5.18
CA PHE A 129 -7.21 1.35 -4.36
C PHE A 129 -6.66 2.75 -4.67
N ASP A 130 -6.49 3.10 -5.94
CA ASP A 130 -5.88 4.38 -6.31
C ASP A 130 -6.85 5.56 -6.08
N ARG A 131 -8.16 5.40 -6.34
CA ARG A 131 -9.15 6.49 -6.23
C ARG A 131 -9.73 6.72 -4.84
N ASN A 132 -9.77 5.68 -3.99
CA ASN A 132 -10.44 5.74 -2.69
C ASN A 132 -9.48 5.51 -1.51
N PRO A 133 -8.45 6.35 -1.31
CA PRO A 133 -7.41 6.13 -0.31
C PRO A 133 -7.95 5.87 1.11
N ASN A 134 -9.01 6.58 1.50
CA ASN A 134 -9.60 6.48 2.83
C ASN A 134 -10.58 5.30 3.00
N ARG A 135 -10.92 4.57 1.92
CA ARG A 135 -11.88 3.45 1.90
C ARG A 135 -11.33 2.18 1.24
N ARG A 136 -10.01 1.99 1.30
CA ARG A 136 -9.31 0.83 0.72
C ARG A 136 -9.59 -0.49 1.46
N TYR A 137 -9.75 -0.44 2.78
CA TYR A 137 -9.71 -1.61 3.65
C TYR A 137 -11.04 -1.81 4.35
N SER A 138 -12.01 -2.32 3.60
CA SER A 138 -13.33 -2.73 4.09
C SER A 138 -13.79 -3.90 3.24
N ILE A 139 -14.26 -4.98 3.88
CA ILE A 139 -14.83 -6.12 3.16
C ILE A 139 -16.02 -5.59 2.34
N SER A 140 -15.88 -5.62 1.02
CA SER A 140 -16.84 -5.04 0.06
C SER A 140 -16.63 -5.67 -1.32
N GLU A 141 -17.43 -5.27 -2.29
CA GLU A 141 -17.29 -5.65 -3.71
C GLU A 141 -15.98 -5.17 -4.40
N TYR A 142 -15.09 -4.49 -3.68
CA TYR A 142 -13.81 -3.99 -4.20
C TYR A 142 -12.62 -4.57 -3.44
N SER A 143 -12.85 -5.45 -2.46
CA SER A 143 -11.76 -6.10 -1.77
C SER A 143 -12.12 -7.48 -1.22
N ALA A 144 -11.15 -8.36 -1.31
CA ALA A 144 -11.12 -9.65 -0.65
C ALA A 144 -10.07 -9.64 0.46
N ARG A 145 -10.31 -10.44 1.49
CA ARG A 145 -9.39 -10.69 2.59
C ARG A 145 -9.19 -12.20 2.75
N VAL A 146 -7.94 -12.61 2.79
CA VAL A 146 -7.52 -13.95 3.19
C VAL A 146 -6.83 -13.85 4.55
N SER A 147 -7.31 -14.60 5.54
CA SER A 147 -6.82 -14.56 6.92
C SER A 147 -6.24 -15.92 7.31
N ASN A 148 -5.20 -15.95 8.14
CA ASN A 148 -4.59 -17.18 8.68
C ASN A 148 -3.97 -18.14 7.66
N LEU A 149 -3.92 -17.78 6.37
CA LEU A 149 -3.33 -18.59 5.30
C LEU A 149 -2.65 -17.67 4.29
N LYS A 150 -1.62 -18.21 3.63
CA LYS A 150 -1.07 -17.54 2.46
C LYS A 150 -1.93 -17.79 1.22
N LEU A 151 -1.94 -16.84 0.28
CA LEU A 151 -2.57 -17.04 -1.03
C LEU A 151 -1.99 -18.24 -1.79
N GLU A 152 -0.70 -18.52 -1.65
CA GLU A 152 -0.06 -19.69 -2.25
C GLU A 152 -0.52 -21.01 -1.62
N GLU A 153 -0.74 -21.01 -0.30
CA GLU A 153 -1.28 -22.15 0.45
C GLU A 153 -2.74 -22.38 0.03
N LEU A 154 -3.56 -21.33 0.03
CA LEU A 154 -4.95 -21.36 -0.42
C LEU A 154 -5.06 -21.88 -1.86
N TYR A 155 -4.19 -21.41 -2.77
CA TYR A 155 -4.15 -21.93 -4.14
C TYR A 155 -3.87 -23.43 -4.14
N THR A 156 -2.89 -23.90 -3.37
CA THR A 156 -2.46 -25.31 -3.34
C THR A 156 -3.51 -26.24 -2.75
N ASP A 157 -4.27 -25.77 -1.75
CA ASP A 157 -5.27 -26.56 -1.03
C ASP A 157 -6.45 -27.01 -1.91
N PHE A 158 -6.80 -26.24 -2.95
CA PHE A 158 -7.84 -26.62 -3.89
C PHE A 158 -7.36 -27.62 -4.95
N GLY A 159 -8.31 -28.29 -5.62
CA GLY A 159 -8.02 -29.19 -6.74
C GLY A 159 -7.51 -28.47 -8.00
N SER A 160 -7.57 -29.16 -9.14
CA SER A 160 -7.19 -28.59 -10.46
C SER A 160 -8.13 -27.48 -10.94
N LEU A 161 -9.32 -27.39 -10.36
CA LEU A 161 -10.30 -26.34 -10.58
C LEU A 161 -10.55 -25.67 -9.22
N ILE A 162 -10.66 -24.34 -9.25
CA ILE A 162 -11.08 -23.54 -8.09
C ILE A 162 -12.28 -22.70 -8.52
N HIS A 163 -13.45 -23.05 -8.02
CA HIS A 163 -14.67 -22.28 -8.24
C HIS A 163 -14.73 -21.07 -7.31
N ARG A 164 -15.43 -20.03 -7.76
CA ARG A 164 -15.69 -18.83 -6.96
C ARG A 164 -16.44 -19.15 -5.66
N SER A 165 -17.42 -20.04 -5.73
CA SER A 165 -18.22 -20.53 -4.61
C SER A 165 -17.38 -21.28 -3.59
N GLU A 166 -16.44 -22.10 -4.03
CA GLU A 166 -15.48 -22.78 -3.15
C GLU A 166 -14.63 -21.79 -2.35
N LEU A 167 -14.22 -20.68 -2.96
CA LEU A 167 -13.55 -19.59 -2.25
C LEU A 167 -14.49 -18.86 -1.29
N ASN A 168 -15.75 -18.62 -1.68
CA ASN A 168 -16.74 -17.99 -0.83
C ASN A 168 -17.05 -18.81 0.44
N ASP A 169 -17.09 -20.14 0.30
CA ASP A 169 -17.38 -21.06 1.40
C ASP A 169 -16.15 -21.34 2.29
N HIS A 170 -14.97 -20.88 1.87
CA HIS A 170 -13.73 -21.09 2.59
C HIS A 170 -13.62 -20.17 3.81
N ASN A 171 -13.50 -20.75 5.02
CA ASN A 171 -13.48 -20.03 6.31
C ASN A 171 -12.42 -18.90 6.44
N SER A 172 -11.35 -18.97 5.66
CA SER A 172 -10.26 -17.99 5.66
C SER A 172 -10.48 -16.83 4.70
N VAL A 173 -11.47 -16.91 3.81
CA VAL A 173 -11.76 -15.93 2.77
C VAL A 173 -12.94 -15.07 3.19
N SER A 174 -12.93 -13.79 2.86
CA SER A 174 -14.06 -12.89 3.03
C SER A 174 -14.03 -11.78 1.99
N GLY A 175 -15.20 -11.31 1.55
CA GLY A 175 -15.30 -10.22 0.56
C GLY A 175 -15.40 -10.74 -0.86
N ASP A 176 -14.88 -9.98 -1.82
CA ASP A 176 -15.01 -10.31 -3.24
C ASP A 176 -13.92 -11.30 -3.70
N GLU A 177 -14.26 -12.58 -3.63
CA GLU A 177 -13.44 -13.72 -4.08
C GLU A 177 -12.98 -13.62 -5.56
N ARG A 178 -13.66 -12.87 -6.43
CA ARG A 178 -13.29 -12.69 -7.83
C ARG A 178 -11.91 -12.08 -7.95
N LEU A 179 -11.60 -11.16 -7.03
CA LEU A 179 -10.29 -10.52 -6.96
C LEU A 179 -9.18 -11.52 -6.63
N ILE A 180 -9.48 -12.59 -5.88
CA ILE A 180 -8.53 -13.67 -5.58
C ILE A 180 -8.27 -14.50 -6.84
N LEU A 181 -9.31 -14.85 -7.59
CA LEU A 181 -9.18 -15.56 -8.87
C LEU A 181 -8.37 -14.73 -9.89
N GLU A 182 -8.67 -13.42 -9.99
CA GLU A 182 -7.92 -12.49 -10.82
C GLU A 182 -6.46 -12.39 -10.39
N TYR A 183 -6.19 -12.29 -9.08
CA TYR A 183 -4.84 -12.26 -8.55
C TYR A 183 -4.01 -13.46 -9.03
N TYR A 184 -4.56 -14.67 -8.94
CA TYR A 184 -3.84 -15.87 -9.39
C TYR A 184 -3.44 -15.76 -10.87
N CYS A 185 -4.36 -15.30 -11.72
CA CYS A 185 -4.09 -15.17 -13.15
C CYS A 185 -3.03 -14.12 -13.51
N ILE A 186 -2.89 -13.04 -12.71
CA ILE A 186 -2.01 -11.90 -13.07
C ILE A 186 -0.71 -11.83 -12.28
N ALA A 187 -0.59 -12.54 -11.16
CA ALA A 187 0.57 -12.39 -10.28
C ALA A 187 1.85 -12.92 -10.92
N GLY A 188 1.75 -13.95 -11.77
CA GLY A 188 2.85 -14.60 -12.49
C GLY A 188 3.33 -15.95 -11.90
N PRO A 189 3.34 -16.17 -10.57
CA PRO A 189 3.73 -17.45 -9.98
C PRO A 189 2.72 -18.60 -10.13
N PHE A 190 1.51 -18.35 -10.61
CA PHE A 190 0.46 -19.35 -10.70
C PHE A 190 0.21 -19.70 -12.15
N ASP A 191 0.33 -20.99 -12.47
CA ASP A 191 0.03 -21.50 -13.79
C ASP A 191 -1.46 -21.86 -13.86
N CYS A 192 -2.28 -20.87 -14.19
CA CYS A 192 -3.72 -21.06 -14.36
C CYS A 192 -4.34 -20.06 -15.34
N ASP A 193 -5.55 -20.40 -15.80
CA ASP A 193 -6.41 -19.48 -16.55
C ASP A 193 -7.78 -19.35 -15.90
N LEU A 194 -8.35 -18.15 -16.00
CA LEU A 194 -9.75 -17.88 -15.68
C LEU A 194 -10.67 -18.52 -16.74
N LYS A 195 -11.71 -19.22 -16.28
CA LYS A 195 -12.74 -19.86 -17.10
C LYS A 195 -14.13 -19.57 -16.53
N LEU A 196 -15.12 -19.67 -17.39
CA LEU A 196 -16.52 -19.74 -16.99
C LEU A 196 -16.94 -21.22 -17.10
N ILE A 197 -17.31 -21.84 -15.99
CA ILE A 197 -17.74 -23.24 -15.89
C ILE A 197 -19.09 -23.23 -15.19
N ASP A 198 -20.12 -23.80 -15.82
CA ASP A 198 -21.49 -23.83 -15.28
C ASP A 198 -22.01 -22.44 -14.86
N ASP A 199 -21.77 -21.43 -15.71
CA ASP A 199 -22.08 -20.01 -15.50
C ASP A 199 -21.39 -19.36 -14.28
N GLU A 200 -20.36 -20.02 -13.75
CA GLU A 200 -19.57 -19.56 -12.61
C GLU A 200 -18.12 -19.26 -13.01
N LEU A 201 -17.56 -18.18 -12.44
CA LEU A 201 -16.12 -17.91 -12.57
C LEU A 201 -15.33 -18.96 -11.80
N ALA A 202 -14.32 -19.52 -12.46
CA ALA A 202 -13.38 -20.45 -11.87
C ALA A 202 -11.98 -20.21 -12.44
N ILE A 203 -10.95 -20.68 -11.76
CA ILE A 203 -9.63 -20.86 -12.37
C ILE A 203 -9.33 -22.34 -12.60
N ARG A 204 -8.68 -22.64 -13.73
CA ARG A 204 -8.14 -23.96 -14.02
C ARG A 204 -6.63 -23.94 -13.92
N LYS A 205 -6.08 -24.79 -13.06
CA LYS A 205 -4.63 -24.97 -12.90
C LYS A 205 -4.06 -25.82 -14.03
N TYR A 206 -2.87 -25.45 -14.47
CA TYR A 206 -2.03 -26.25 -15.34
C TYR A 206 -1.04 -27.01 -14.43
N ILE A 207 -1.18 -28.34 -14.41
CA ILE A 207 -0.33 -29.26 -13.64
C ILE A 207 0.78 -29.77 -14.57
#